data_AF-A0A2J0LK14-F1
#
_entry.id   AF-A0A2J0LK14-F1
#
_cell.length_a   1.000
_cell.length_b   1.000
_cell.length_c   1.000
_cell.angle_alpha   90.00
_cell.angle_beta   90.00
_cell.angle_gamma   90.00
#
_symmetry.space_group_name_H-M   'P 1'
#
loop_
_entity.id
_entity.type
_entity.pdbx_description
1 polymer ?
#
loop_
_entity_poly.entity_id
_entity_poly.type
_entity_poly.pdbx_seq_one_letter_code
_entity_poly.pdbx_strand_id
1 'polypeptide(L)'
;MRFSKYAIAVSDFSKNNVAHRLGISPDKIKVILNGVGVELLECGYDRRRHTQDTVIYFGRLDDQKGVDTLIEAVALIAKKRPVKTIIVGTGWKERELKSLAGSLGLQDSIDFTGMVSHDKISEYIIKADLCVFPSRSDNCPLTILEAMAIGIPVISTPVGGIPELIRNGYSGVLVKQEDPQKLSEAMIDLLDHAQNRELLSNNAKKYVSDNLTWDKVALKYSEFYESLLRS
;
A
#
# COMPACT_ATOMS: atom_id res chain seq x y z
N MET A 1 17.27 24.06 -2.43
CA MET A 1 15.93 24.55 -1.97
C MET A 1 15.97 25.92 -1.29
N ARG A 2 16.98 26.77 -1.50
CA ARG A 2 17.05 28.12 -0.87
C ARG A 2 16.21 29.19 -1.59
N PHE A 3 15.37 28.81 -2.56
CA PHE A 3 14.67 29.71 -3.48
C PHE A 3 13.13 29.56 -3.49
N SER A 4 12.55 28.57 -2.80
CA SER A 4 11.09 28.38 -2.77
C SER A 4 10.47 29.08 -1.55
N LYS A 5 9.47 29.94 -1.77
CA LYS A 5 8.71 30.60 -0.68
C LYS A 5 7.85 29.61 0.13
N TYR A 6 7.37 28.55 -0.52
CA TYR A 6 6.55 27.48 0.05
C TYR A 6 6.98 26.12 -0.51
N ALA A 7 6.68 25.05 0.21
CA ALA A 7 6.87 23.66 -0.22
C ALA A 7 5.57 22.86 -0.05
N ILE A 8 5.42 21.79 -0.83
CA ILE A 8 4.31 20.85 -0.71
C ILE A 8 4.88 19.49 -0.31
N ALA A 9 4.26 18.85 0.68
CA ALA A 9 4.60 17.52 1.16
C ALA A 9 3.40 16.59 0.95
N VAL A 10 3.69 15.32 0.69
CA VAL A 10 2.68 14.29 0.40
C VAL A 10 2.16 13.57 1.65
N SER A 11 2.61 13.99 2.84
CA SER A 11 2.17 13.51 4.14
C SER A 11 2.68 14.44 5.25
N ASP A 12 2.03 14.44 6.41
CA ASP A 12 2.50 15.13 7.61
C ASP A 12 3.86 14.58 8.06
N PHE A 13 4.08 13.27 7.92
CA PHE A 13 5.41 12.67 8.13
C PHE A 13 6.48 13.32 7.24
N SER A 14 6.21 13.46 5.94
CA SER A 14 7.15 14.10 5.01
C SER A 14 7.36 15.57 5.33
N LYS A 15 6.29 16.29 5.69
CA LYS A 15 6.36 17.70 6.13
C LYS A 15 7.29 17.85 7.32
N ASN A 16 7.14 17.02 8.35
CA ASN A 16 7.95 17.09 9.55
C ASN A 16 9.42 16.77 9.26
N ASN A 17 9.69 15.77 8.42
CA ASN A 17 11.05 15.44 7.99
C ASN A 17 11.72 16.57 7.21
N VAL A 18 11.00 17.19 6.27
CA VAL A 18 11.51 18.31 5.47
C VAL A 18 11.75 19.54 6.34
N ALA A 19 10.80 19.88 7.21
CA ALA A 19 10.94 20.99 8.15
C ALA A 19 12.19 20.85 9.02
N HIS A 20 12.36 19.67 9.63
CA HIS A 20 13.49 19.37 10.50
C HIS A 20 14.83 19.34 9.75
N ARG A 21 14.91 18.62 8.62
CA ARG A 21 16.19 18.41 7.90
C ARG A 21 16.66 19.63 7.13
N LEU A 22 15.74 20.45 6.61
CA LEU A 22 16.07 21.60 5.77
C LEU A 22 15.91 22.94 6.49
N GLY A 23 15.46 22.95 7.74
CA GLY A 23 15.25 24.17 8.52
C GLY A 23 14.14 25.06 7.95
N ILE A 24 13.15 24.47 7.27
CA ILE A 24 12.01 25.19 6.70
C ILE A 24 10.91 25.24 7.78
N SER A 25 10.35 26.43 8.03
CA SER A 25 9.21 26.55 8.95
C SER A 25 8.05 25.65 8.50
N PRO A 26 7.44 24.84 9.40
CA PRO A 26 6.29 24.01 9.08
C PRO A 26 5.11 24.77 8.45
N ASP A 27 4.93 26.05 8.76
CA ASP A 27 3.87 26.90 8.20
C ASP A 27 4.07 27.20 6.71
N LYS A 28 5.30 27.05 6.22
CA LYS A 28 5.65 27.17 4.79
C LYS A 28 5.50 25.84 4.04
N ILE A 29 5.05 24.78 4.70
CA ILE A 29 4.87 23.46 4.10
C ILE A 29 3.40 23.08 4.15
N LYS A 30 2.76 23.06 2.98
CA LYS A 30 1.38 22.58 2.81
C LYS A 30 1.41 21.07 2.60
N VAL A 31 0.56 20.34 3.31
CA VAL A 31 0.36 18.90 3.04
C VAL A 31 -0.76 18.74 2.03
N ILE A 32 -0.46 18.05 0.94
CA ILE A 32 -1.45 17.59 -0.05
C ILE A 32 -1.07 16.15 -0.38
N LEU A 33 -1.90 15.21 0.09
CA LEU A 33 -1.71 13.78 -0.17
C LEU A 33 -1.73 13.47 -1.67
N ASN A 34 -1.12 12.34 -2.04
CA ASN A 34 -1.16 11.85 -3.42
C ASN A 34 -2.59 11.49 -3.86
N GLY A 35 -2.85 11.61 -5.16
CA GLY A 35 -4.10 11.20 -5.79
C GLY A 35 -3.95 9.93 -6.63
N VAL A 36 -5.09 9.30 -6.93
CA VAL A 36 -5.19 8.16 -7.86
C VAL A 36 -6.22 8.42 -8.96
N GLY A 37 -6.08 7.70 -10.06
CA GLY A 37 -7.02 7.75 -11.18
C GLY A 37 -8.39 7.19 -10.81
N VAL A 38 -9.45 7.77 -11.39
CA VAL A 38 -10.85 7.35 -11.16
C VAL A 38 -11.15 5.99 -11.78
N GLU A 39 -10.42 5.60 -12.82
CA GLU A 39 -10.50 4.31 -13.49
C GLU A 39 -10.27 3.13 -12.53
N LEU A 40 -9.45 3.33 -11.49
CA LEU A 40 -9.22 2.30 -10.46
C LEU A 40 -10.46 2.04 -9.60
N LEU A 41 -11.33 3.03 -9.43
CA LEU A 41 -12.61 2.86 -8.73
C LEU A 41 -13.58 1.99 -9.54
N GLU A 42 -13.40 1.92 -10.86
CA GLU A 42 -14.28 1.21 -11.80
C GLU A 42 -13.84 -0.23 -12.08
N CYS A 43 -12.59 -0.61 -11.77
CA CYS A 43 -12.03 -1.92 -12.12
C CYS A 43 -12.85 -3.12 -11.64
N GLY A 44 -13.71 -2.94 -10.62
CA GLY A 44 -14.58 -3.98 -10.08
C GLY A 44 -13.80 -5.10 -9.39
N TYR A 45 -14.18 -5.44 -8.16
CA TYR A 45 -13.59 -6.63 -7.53
C TYR A 45 -14.23 -7.89 -8.15
N ASP A 46 -13.45 -8.73 -8.84
CA ASP A 46 -13.94 -10.03 -9.30
C ASP A 46 -14.07 -10.96 -8.09
N ARG A 47 -15.23 -10.91 -7.45
CA ARG A 47 -15.59 -11.71 -6.27
C ARG A 47 -15.73 -13.20 -6.56
N ARG A 48 -15.55 -13.65 -7.80
CA ARG A 48 -15.58 -15.09 -8.11
C ARG A 48 -14.35 -15.72 -7.46
N ARG A 49 -14.54 -16.13 -6.21
CA ARG A 49 -13.56 -16.75 -5.34
C ARG A 49 -12.67 -17.64 -6.18
N HIS A 50 -11.41 -17.25 -6.26
CA HIS A 50 -10.39 -18.19 -6.65
C HIS A 50 -10.54 -19.40 -5.71
N THR A 51 -10.34 -20.60 -6.26
CA THR A 51 -10.41 -21.85 -5.49
C THR A 51 -9.37 -21.90 -4.37
N GLN A 52 -8.45 -20.92 -4.33
CA GLN A 52 -7.35 -20.77 -3.40
C GLN A 52 -7.19 -19.31 -3.00
N ASP A 53 -6.88 -19.06 -1.72
CA ASP A 53 -6.61 -17.72 -1.22
C ASP A 53 -5.43 -17.09 -1.96
N THR A 54 -5.62 -15.86 -2.42
CA THR A 54 -4.61 -15.13 -3.19
C THR A 54 -4.21 -13.84 -2.49
N VAL A 55 -2.92 -13.70 -2.22
CA VAL A 55 -2.32 -12.49 -1.65
C VAL A 55 -1.48 -11.82 -2.72
N ILE A 56 -1.50 -10.49 -2.78
CA ILE A 56 -0.63 -9.73 -3.69
C ILE A 56 0.20 -8.69 -2.93
N TYR A 57 1.47 -8.63 -3.31
CA TYR A 57 2.34 -7.47 -3.11
C TYR A 57 2.67 -6.88 -4.47
N PHE A 58 2.71 -5.56 -4.55
CA PHE A 58 3.26 -4.88 -5.71
C PHE A 58 4.05 -3.64 -5.32
N GLY A 59 5.18 -3.43 -5.99
CA GLY A 59 6.09 -2.33 -5.70
C GLY A 59 7.54 -2.72 -5.91
N ARG A 60 8.46 -1.82 -5.54
CA ARG A 60 9.90 -2.08 -5.64
C ARG A 60 10.33 -3.24 -4.75
N LEU A 61 11.33 -4.00 -5.17
CA LEU A 61 11.93 -5.05 -4.35
C LEU A 61 13.24 -4.53 -3.73
N ASP A 62 13.11 -3.86 -2.60
CA ASP A 62 14.22 -3.30 -1.80
C ASP A 62 13.95 -3.44 -0.29
N ASP A 63 14.97 -3.15 0.52
CA ASP A 63 14.89 -3.28 1.98
C ASP A 63 13.75 -2.49 2.61
N GLN A 64 13.42 -1.30 2.08
CA GLN A 64 12.41 -0.43 2.68
C GLN A 64 11.00 -1.01 2.55
N LYS A 65 10.80 -1.99 1.66
CA LYS A 65 9.48 -2.56 1.38
C LYS A 65 9.15 -3.81 2.18
N GLY A 66 10.12 -4.40 2.89
CA GLY A 66 9.85 -5.49 3.85
C GLY A 66 9.33 -6.79 3.23
N VAL A 67 9.55 -7.01 1.93
CA VAL A 67 8.99 -8.18 1.22
C VAL A 67 9.48 -9.50 1.83
N ASP A 68 10.66 -9.51 2.44
CA ASP A 68 11.18 -10.62 3.23
C ASP A 68 10.25 -10.99 4.41
N THR A 69 9.74 -10.00 5.15
CA THR A 69 8.74 -10.23 6.22
C THR A 69 7.44 -10.83 5.68
N LEU A 70 7.00 -10.46 4.46
CA LEU A 70 5.85 -11.10 3.80
C LEU A 70 6.16 -12.56 3.46
N ILE A 71 7.33 -12.84 2.90
CA ILE A 71 7.74 -14.22 2.54
C ILE A 71 7.76 -15.10 3.80
N GLU A 72 8.32 -14.62 4.90
CA GLU A 72 8.33 -15.32 6.19
C GLU A 72 6.92 -15.54 6.74
N ALA A 73 6.02 -14.56 6.62
CA ALA A 73 4.62 -14.71 7.03
C ALA A 73 3.90 -15.77 6.17
N VAL A 74 4.12 -15.78 4.86
CA VAL A 74 3.58 -16.80 3.95
C VAL A 74 4.08 -18.20 4.34
N ALA A 75 5.35 -18.35 4.75
CA ALA A 75 5.88 -19.62 5.24
C ALA A 75 5.12 -20.15 6.47
N LEU A 76 4.64 -19.26 7.34
CA LEU A 76 3.84 -19.64 8.51
C LEU A 76 2.42 -20.08 8.11
N ILE A 77 1.82 -19.42 7.12
CA ILE A 77 0.49 -19.75 6.60
C ILE A 77 0.52 -21.08 5.82
N ALA A 78 1.53 -21.27 4.97
CA ALA A 78 1.68 -22.45 4.11
C ALA A 78 1.77 -23.77 4.90
N LYS A 79 2.20 -23.74 6.17
CA LYS A 79 2.16 -24.89 7.09
C LYS A 79 0.75 -25.34 7.47
N LYS A 80 -0.26 -24.47 7.30
CA LYS A 80 -1.63 -24.69 7.77
C LYS A 80 -2.64 -24.79 6.61
N ARG A 81 -2.44 -24.05 5.52
CA ARG A 81 -3.32 -24.05 4.34
C ARG A 81 -2.57 -23.61 3.08
N PRO A 82 -3.05 -24.01 1.88
CA PRO A 82 -2.57 -23.45 0.63
C PRO A 82 -2.85 -21.96 0.55
N VAL A 83 -1.86 -21.17 0.15
CA VAL A 83 -2.00 -19.73 -0.14
C VAL A 83 -1.13 -19.41 -1.35
N LYS A 84 -1.72 -18.72 -2.34
CA LYS A 84 -0.97 -18.21 -3.49
C LYS A 84 -0.57 -16.77 -3.20
N THR A 85 0.70 -16.46 -3.35
CA THR A 85 1.22 -15.09 -3.21
C THR A 85 1.81 -14.63 -4.52
N ILE A 86 1.37 -13.48 -5.02
CA ILE A 86 1.88 -12.86 -6.23
C ILE A 86 2.72 -11.66 -5.82
N ILE A 87 3.99 -11.64 -6.22
CA ILE A 87 4.92 -10.53 -5.97
C ILE A 87 5.21 -9.86 -7.31
N VAL A 88 4.64 -8.66 -7.48
CA VAL A 88 4.78 -7.85 -8.70
C VAL A 88 5.81 -6.74 -8.49
N GLY A 89 6.77 -6.65 -9.40
CA GLY A 89 7.81 -5.64 -9.40
C GLY A 89 9.22 -6.23 -9.45
N THR A 90 10.20 -5.32 -9.45
CA THR A 90 11.62 -5.65 -9.53
C THR A 90 12.42 -4.79 -8.56
N GLY A 91 13.66 -5.17 -8.31
CA GLY A 91 14.57 -4.39 -7.50
C GLY A 91 15.80 -5.17 -7.08
N TRP A 92 16.74 -4.49 -6.43
CA TRP A 92 18.04 -5.05 -6.13
C TRP A 92 18.01 -6.19 -5.08
N LYS A 93 16.91 -6.31 -4.32
CA LYS A 93 16.67 -7.43 -3.38
C LYS A 93 16.03 -8.66 -4.04
N GLU A 94 15.63 -8.60 -5.31
CA GLU A 94 14.86 -9.67 -5.96
C GLU A 94 15.53 -11.06 -5.86
N ARG A 95 16.85 -11.14 -6.08
CA ARG A 95 17.60 -12.40 -6.00
C ARG A 95 17.57 -12.99 -4.58
N GLU A 96 17.77 -12.14 -3.58
CA GLU A 96 17.76 -12.53 -2.16
C GLU A 96 16.37 -13.02 -1.75
N LEU A 97 15.31 -12.30 -2.15
CA LEU A 97 13.92 -12.66 -1.89
C LEU A 97 13.54 -14.01 -2.53
N LYS A 98 13.94 -14.24 -3.80
CA LYS A 98 13.74 -15.54 -4.47
C LYS A 98 14.49 -16.67 -3.77
N SER A 99 15.72 -16.42 -3.31
CA SER A 99 16.49 -17.40 -2.52
C SER A 99 15.84 -17.70 -1.17
N LEU A 100 15.32 -16.68 -0.48
CA LEU A 100 14.60 -16.84 0.79
C LEU A 100 13.36 -17.72 0.59
N ALA A 101 12.53 -17.40 -0.40
CA ALA A 101 11.35 -18.20 -0.75
C ALA A 101 11.72 -19.65 -1.07
N GLY A 102 12.82 -19.87 -1.82
CA GLY A 102 13.32 -21.21 -2.12
C GLY A 102 13.79 -21.98 -0.88
N SER A 103 14.52 -21.33 0.02
CA SER A 103 14.99 -21.93 1.28
C SER A 103 13.86 -22.31 2.24
N LEU A 104 12.72 -21.62 2.13
CA LEU A 104 11.51 -21.87 2.91
C LEU A 104 10.54 -22.86 2.22
N GLY A 105 10.89 -23.39 1.05
CA GLY A 105 10.07 -24.35 0.30
C GLY A 105 8.80 -23.74 -0.30
N LEU A 106 8.84 -22.46 -0.68
CA LEU A 106 7.68 -21.70 -1.16
C LEU A 106 7.63 -21.56 -2.69
N GLN A 107 8.37 -22.38 -3.45
CA GLN A 107 8.44 -22.24 -4.91
C GLN A 107 7.06 -22.37 -5.59
N ASP A 108 6.17 -23.20 -5.04
CA ASP A 108 4.82 -23.40 -5.56
C ASP A 108 3.79 -22.41 -4.98
N SER A 109 4.17 -21.66 -3.93
CA SER A 109 3.30 -20.72 -3.22
C SER A 109 3.52 -19.27 -3.62
N ILE A 110 4.73 -18.91 -4.08
CA ILE A 110 5.08 -17.53 -4.43
C ILE A 110 5.45 -17.42 -5.91
N ASP A 111 4.71 -16.58 -6.63
CA ASP A 111 4.97 -16.22 -8.01
C ASP A 111 5.60 -14.82 -8.08
N PHE A 112 6.84 -14.74 -8.54
CA PHE A 112 7.53 -13.47 -8.82
C PHE A 112 7.35 -13.12 -10.29
N THR A 113 6.40 -12.22 -10.59
CA THR A 113 6.02 -11.89 -11.97
C THR A 113 7.06 -11.01 -12.69
N GLY A 114 7.97 -10.40 -11.93
CA GLY A 114 8.80 -9.30 -12.43
C GLY A 114 7.99 -8.03 -12.66
N MET A 115 8.47 -7.16 -13.54
CA MET A 115 7.84 -5.87 -13.80
C MET A 115 6.57 -6.03 -14.65
N VAL A 116 5.46 -5.50 -14.14
CA VAL A 116 4.18 -5.38 -14.86
C VAL A 116 3.97 -3.90 -15.16
N SER A 117 3.43 -3.60 -16.34
CA SER A 117 3.12 -2.23 -16.73
C SER A 117 1.99 -1.68 -15.84
N HIS A 118 2.07 -0.39 -15.50
CA HIS A 118 1.16 0.21 -14.52
C HIS A 118 -0.31 0.11 -14.93
N ASP A 119 -0.61 0.22 -16.23
CA ASP A 119 -1.95 0.04 -16.81
C ASP A 119 -2.54 -1.36 -16.59
N LYS A 120 -1.70 -2.38 -16.33
CA LYS A 120 -2.11 -3.77 -16.12
C LYS A 120 -2.12 -4.21 -14.66
N ILE A 121 -1.66 -3.36 -13.72
CA ILE A 121 -1.55 -3.78 -12.32
C ILE A 121 -2.92 -4.11 -11.72
N SER A 122 -3.96 -3.38 -12.15
CA SER A 122 -5.34 -3.62 -11.74
C SER A 122 -5.79 -5.05 -12.07
N GLU A 123 -5.39 -5.61 -13.21
CA GLU A 123 -5.71 -6.99 -13.62
C GLU A 123 -5.15 -8.06 -12.68
N TYR A 124 -4.10 -7.72 -11.92
CA TYR A 124 -3.53 -8.58 -10.87
C TYR A 124 -4.23 -8.33 -9.53
N ILE A 125 -4.43 -7.06 -9.18
CA ILE A 125 -5.04 -6.66 -7.90
C ILE A 125 -6.47 -7.19 -7.78
N ILE A 126 -7.29 -7.10 -8.82
CA ILE A 126 -8.71 -7.54 -8.78
C ILE A 126 -8.87 -9.05 -8.53
N LYS A 127 -7.80 -9.84 -8.73
CA LYS A 127 -7.76 -11.29 -8.52
C LYS A 127 -7.24 -11.67 -7.13
N ALA A 128 -6.84 -10.70 -6.32
CA ALA A 128 -6.32 -10.95 -4.97
C ALA A 128 -7.42 -10.82 -3.92
N ASP A 129 -7.34 -11.63 -2.87
CA ASP A 129 -8.14 -11.50 -1.66
C ASP A 129 -7.59 -10.43 -0.72
N LEU A 130 -6.26 -10.21 -0.73
CA LEU A 130 -5.56 -9.26 0.13
C LEU A 130 -4.41 -8.56 -0.60
N CYS A 131 -4.24 -7.27 -0.35
CA CYS A 131 -3.01 -6.54 -0.65
C CYS A 131 -2.18 -6.40 0.63
N VAL A 132 -0.90 -6.78 0.59
CA VAL A 132 -0.05 -6.78 1.79
C VAL A 132 1.23 -5.99 1.53
N PHE A 133 1.49 -4.96 2.35
CA PHE A 133 2.63 -4.07 2.24
C PHE A 133 3.38 -3.94 3.58
N PRO A 134 4.30 -4.86 3.91
CA PRO A 134 5.02 -4.90 5.20
C PRO A 134 6.17 -3.88 5.29
N SER A 135 5.93 -2.64 4.84
CA SER A 135 6.99 -1.65 4.64
C SER A 135 7.78 -1.35 5.91
N ARG A 136 9.07 -1.08 5.75
CA ARG A 136 9.93 -0.55 6.80
C ARG A 136 9.95 0.97 6.83
N SER A 137 9.71 1.59 5.68
CA SER A 137 9.66 3.04 5.53
C SER A 137 8.85 3.39 4.28
N ASP A 138 7.83 4.24 4.41
CA ASP A 138 7.15 4.85 3.27
C ASP A 138 6.51 6.19 3.63
N ASN A 139 6.57 7.15 2.72
CA ASN A 139 6.04 8.50 2.96
C ASN A 139 4.54 8.60 2.65
N CYS A 140 4.08 8.03 1.54
CA CYS A 140 2.69 8.07 1.08
C CYS A 140 2.57 7.11 -0.13
N PRO A 141 2.55 5.79 0.12
CA PRO A 141 2.66 4.80 -0.95
C PRO A 141 1.45 4.84 -1.88
N LEU A 142 1.69 5.12 -3.16
CA LEU A 142 0.67 5.01 -4.21
C LEU A 142 0.08 3.60 -4.29
N THR A 143 0.88 2.57 -4.04
CA THR A 143 0.43 1.18 -4.07
C THR A 143 -0.68 0.88 -3.07
N ILE A 144 -0.64 1.50 -1.89
CA ILE A 144 -1.73 1.40 -0.91
C ILE A 144 -2.98 2.12 -1.43
N LEU A 145 -2.83 3.33 -1.98
CA LEU A 145 -3.96 4.09 -2.54
C LEU A 145 -4.63 3.35 -3.70
N GLU A 146 -3.85 2.73 -4.59
CA GLU A 146 -4.34 1.94 -5.72
C GLU A 146 -5.15 0.73 -5.23
N ALA A 147 -4.63 -0.02 -4.24
CA ALA A 147 -5.34 -1.15 -3.64
C ALA A 147 -6.66 -0.71 -2.96
N MET A 148 -6.61 0.39 -2.20
CA MET A 148 -7.79 0.99 -1.56
C MET A 148 -8.82 1.45 -2.59
N ALA A 149 -8.40 2.07 -3.70
CA ALA A 149 -9.27 2.54 -4.78
C ALA A 149 -10.02 1.39 -5.45
N ILE A 150 -9.32 0.31 -5.77
CA ILE A 150 -9.92 -0.88 -6.35
C ILE A 150 -10.93 -1.51 -5.37
N GLY A 151 -10.60 -1.46 -4.07
CA GLY A 151 -11.42 -1.99 -2.99
C GLY A 151 -10.96 -3.38 -2.54
N ILE A 152 -9.66 -3.65 -2.56
CA ILE A 152 -9.06 -4.84 -1.97
C ILE A 152 -8.63 -4.53 -0.53
N PRO A 153 -8.87 -5.42 0.44
CA PRO A 153 -8.44 -5.19 1.82
C PRO A 153 -6.91 -5.07 1.88
N VAL A 154 -6.44 -4.05 2.61
CA VAL A 154 -5.01 -3.76 2.75
C VAL A 154 -4.52 -4.11 4.15
N ILE A 155 -3.42 -4.84 4.23
CA ILE A 155 -2.62 -5.01 5.44
C ILE A 155 -1.29 -4.30 5.25
N SER A 156 -0.88 -3.46 6.20
CA SER A 156 0.40 -2.75 6.15
C SER A 156 0.99 -2.52 7.54
N THR A 157 2.04 -1.73 7.63
CA THR A 157 2.75 -1.38 8.86
C THR A 157 2.59 0.12 9.16
N PRO A 158 2.57 0.56 10.43
CA PRO A 158 2.35 1.96 10.79
C PRO A 158 3.63 2.80 10.67
N VAL A 159 4.28 2.79 9.49
CA VAL A 159 5.54 3.53 9.24
C VAL A 159 5.31 4.73 8.34
N GLY A 160 6.11 5.78 8.57
CA GLY A 160 6.05 7.04 7.84
C GLY A 160 4.62 7.61 7.72
N GLY A 161 4.13 7.86 6.51
CA GLY A 161 2.79 8.41 6.30
C GLY A 161 1.69 7.36 6.06
N ILE A 162 1.98 6.06 6.21
CA ILE A 162 0.96 5.01 6.06
C ILE A 162 -0.23 5.18 7.03
N PRO A 163 -0.03 5.56 8.31
CA PRO A 163 -1.14 5.83 9.23
C PRO A 163 -2.06 7.00 8.82
N GLU A 164 -1.61 7.87 7.92
CA GLU A 164 -2.42 8.96 7.37
C GLU A 164 -3.37 8.45 6.26
N LEU A 165 -3.06 7.29 5.66
CA LEU A 165 -3.88 6.65 4.62
C LEU A 165 -4.81 5.58 5.19
N ILE A 166 -4.31 4.76 6.12
CA ILE A 166 -5.04 3.61 6.68
C ILE A 166 -5.46 3.90 8.12
N ARG A 167 -6.77 3.85 8.37
CA ARG A 167 -7.33 3.80 9.71
C ARG A 167 -7.45 2.34 10.14
N ASN A 168 -6.58 1.91 11.07
CA ASN A 168 -6.51 0.53 11.53
C ASN A 168 -7.88 -0.01 12.00
N GLY A 169 -8.26 -1.19 11.50
CA GLY A 169 -9.53 -1.86 11.78
C GLY A 169 -10.75 -1.22 11.12
N TYR A 170 -10.57 -0.17 10.30
CA TYR A 170 -11.68 0.52 9.63
C TYR A 170 -11.51 0.55 8.10
N SER A 171 -10.36 1.00 7.59
CA SER A 171 -10.06 1.05 6.14
C SER A 171 -8.85 0.18 5.74
N GLY A 172 -8.42 -0.70 6.65
CA GLY A 172 -7.30 -1.61 6.49
C GLY A 172 -6.79 -2.07 7.85
N VAL A 173 -5.77 -2.92 7.86
CA VAL A 173 -5.14 -3.44 9.09
C VAL A 173 -3.70 -2.98 9.14
N LEU A 174 -3.29 -2.45 10.29
CA LEU A 174 -1.91 -2.08 10.59
C LEU A 174 -1.33 -3.08 11.58
N VAL A 175 -0.27 -3.79 11.18
CA VAL A 175 0.49 -4.72 12.01
C VAL A 175 1.85 -4.14 12.37
N LYS A 176 2.45 -4.65 13.44
CA LYS A 176 3.80 -4.25 13.82
C LYS A 176 4.79 -4.54 12.68
N GLN A 177 5.70 -3.61 12.45
CA GLN A 177 6.81 -3.76 11.50
C GLN A 177 7.72 -4.93 11.90
N GLU A 178 8.26 -5.64 10.89
CA GLU A 178 9.22 -6.75 11.09
C GLU A 178 8.70 -7.86 11.99
N ASP A 179 7.39 -8.14 11.90
CA ASP A 179 6.72 -9.18 12.68
C ASP A 179 5.96 -10.14 11.75
N PRO A 180 6.64 -11.15 11.18
CA PRO A 180 6.01 -12.14 10.29
C PRO A 180 4.87 -12.89 10.95
N GLN A 181 4.96 -13.11 12.27
CA GLN A 181 3.94 -13.79 13.04
C GLN A 181 2.65 -12.96 13.07
N LYS A 182 2.73 -11.69 13.47
CA LYS A 182 1.57 -10.78 13.46
C LYS A 182 1.02 -10.53 12.06
N LEU A 183 1.89 -10.44 11.07
CA LEU A 183 1.47 -10.31 9.68
C LEU A 183 0.68 -11.54 9.23
N SER A 184 1.17 -12.75 9.54
CA SER A 184 0.47 -13.99 9.20
C SER A 184 -0.88 -14.15 9.91
N GLU A 185 -0.96 -13.73 11.18
CA GLU A 185 -2.21 -13.73 11.96
C GLU A 185 -3.25 -12.80 11.34
N ALA A 186 -2.87 -11.57 10.96
CA ALA A 186 -3.77 -10.63 10.31
C ALA A 186 -4.22 -11.10 8.92
N MET A 187 -3.31 -11.73 8.16
CA MET A 187 -3.65 -12.32 6.87
C MET A 187 -4.68 -13.44 7.04
N ILE A 188 -4.46 -14.39 7.96
CA ILE A 188 -5.40 -15.49 8.22
C ILE A 188 -6.76 -14.94 8.69
N ASP A 189 -6.76 -13.99 9.63
CA ASP A 189 -8.01 -13.40 10.14
C ASP A 189 -8.87 -12.82 9.01
N LEU A 190 -8.25 -12.04 8.11
CA LEU A 190 -8.99 -11.50 6.97
C LEU A 190 -9.37 -12.59 5.95
N LEU A 191 -8.51 -13.58 5.70
CA LEU A 191 -8.85 -14.70 4.81
C LEU A 191 -10.07 -15.50 5.28
N ASP A 192 -10.23 -15.64 6.60
CA ASP A 192 -11.33 -16.39 7.20
C ASP A 192 -12.62 -15.56 7.36
N HIS A 193 -12.52 -14.23 7.47
CA HIS A 193 -13.66 -13.35 7.72
C HIS A 193 -14.01 -12.47 6.52
N ALA A 194 -14.71 -13.05 5.54
CA ALA A 194 -15.12 -12.35 4.32
C ALA A 194 -15.93 -11.07 4.56
N GLN A 195 -16.79 -11.03 5.58
CA GLN A 195 -17.55 -9.83 5.94
C GLN A 195 -16.65 -8.70 6.43
N ASN A 196 -15.61 -9.03 7.21
CA ASN A 196 -14.65 -8.04 7.69
C ASN A 196 -13.85 -7.47 6.51
N ARG A 197 -13.38 -8.33 5.59
CA ARG A 197 -12.75 -7.88 4.33
C ARG A 197 -13.63 -6.90 3.57
N GLU A 198 -14.89 -7.23 3.35
CA GLU A 198 -15.82 -6.38 2.60
C GLU A 198 -16.04 -5.02 3.28
N LEU A 199 -16.17 -5.00 4.61
CA LEU A 199 -16.30 -3.76 5.37
C LEU A 199 -15.07 -2.86 5.21
N LEU A 200 -13.87 -3.42 5.40
CA LEU A 200 -12.61 -2.68 5.28
C LEU A 200 -12.42 -2.14 3.87
N SER A 201 -12.65 -2.97 2.85
CA SER A 201 -12.59 -2.61 1.43
C SER A 201 -13.53 -1.45 1.08
N ASN A 202 -14.79 -1.52 1.51
CA ASN A 202 -15.78 -0.50 1.20
C ASN A 202 -15.42 0.84 1.85
N ASN A 203 -14.96 0.82 3.10
CA ASN A 203 -14.51 2.01 3.80
C ASN A 203 -13.27 2.63 3.16
N ALA A 204 -12.29 1.79 2.76
CA ALA A 204 -11.09 2.23 2.06
C ALA A 204 -11.41 2.89 0.73
N LYS A 205 -12.22 2.23 -0.09
CA LYS A 205 -12.65 2.72 -1.41
C LYS A 205 -13.45 4.01 -1.29
N LYS A 206 -14.35 4.10 -0.32
CA LYS A 206 -15.10 5.32 -0.02
C LYS A 206 -14.17 6.47 0.37
N TYR A 207 -13.21 6.22 1.25
CA TYR A 207 -12.24 7.24 1.65
C TYR A 207 -11.45 7.79 0.45
N VAL A 208 -10.97 6.91 -0.42
CA VAL A 208 -10.25 7.31 -1.64
C VAL A 208 -11.17 8.10 -2.58
N SER A 209 -12.36 7.60 -2.87
CA SER A 209 -13.33 8.25 -3.76
C SER A 209 -13.72 9.66 -3.29
N ASP A 210 -13.92 9.83 -1.98
CA ASP A 210 -14.34 11.10 -1.41
C ASP A 210 -13.20 12.13 -1.35
N ASN A 211 -11.93 11.69 -1.24
CA ASN A 211 -10.82 12.57 -0.81
C ASN A 211 -9.57 12.57 -1.70
N LEU A 212 -9.28 11.48 -2.39
CA LEU A 212 -7.96 11.16 -2.96
C LEU A 212 -8.00 10.76 -4.44
N THR A 213 -9.07 11.05 -5.17
CA THR A 213 -9.00 11.03 -6.64
C THR A 213 -8.21 12.22 -7.14
N TRP A 214 -7.60 12.11 -8.33
CA TRP A 214 -6.86 13.23 -8.93
C TRP A 214 -7.71 14.49 -9.07
N ASP A 215 -9.00 14.38 -9.38
CA ASP A 215 -9.90 15.54 -9.43
C ASP A 215 -9.99 16.27 -8.08
N LYS A 216 -10.13 15.52 -6.98
CA LYS A 216 -10.19 16.08 -5.62
C LYS A 216 -8.85 16.66 -5.19
N VAL A 217 -7.76 15.98 -5.51
CA VAL A 217 -6.40 16.42 -5.16
C VAL A 217 -6.00 17.65 -5.95
N ALA A 218 -6.32 17.71 -7.25
CA ALA A 218 -6.05 18.86 -8.10
C ALA A 218 -6.77 20.14 -7.60
N LEU A 219 -8.01 20.01 -7.11
CA LEU A 219 -8.71 21.12 -6.48
C LEU A 219 -7.96 21.67 -5.25
N LYS A 220 -7.42 20.80 -4.39
CA LYS A 220 -6.60 21.21 -3.23
C LYS A 220 -5.33 21.96 -3.66
N TYR A 221 -4.70 21.55 -4.77
CA TYR A 221 -3.58 22.29 -5.36
C TYR A 221 -4.02 23.66 -5.88
N SER A 222 -5.14 23.74 -6.62
CA SER A 222 -5.69 24.99 -7.15
C SER A 222 -6.01 25.99 -6.03
N GLU A 223 -6.74 25.55 -5.01
CA GLU A 223 -7.08 26.36 -3.83
C GLU A 223 -5.82 26.87 -3.12
N PHE A 224 -4.79 26.02 -2.99
CA PHE A 224 -3.53 26.45 -2.41
C PHE A 224 -2.83 27.51 -3.26
N TYR A 225 -2.72 27.30 -4.58
CA TYR A 225 -2.10 28.29 -5.47
C TYR A 225 -2.87 29.62 -5.49
N GLU A 226 -4.20 29.58 -5.50
CA GLU A 226 -5.03 30.78 -5.39
C GLU A 226 -4.79 31.53 -4.07
N SER A 227 -4.63 30.81 -2.96
CA SER A 227 -4.34 31.42 -1.66
C SER A 227 -3.01 32.19 -1.67
N LEU A 228 -2.02 31.71 -2.45
CA LEU A 228 -0.70 32.36 -2.58
C LEU A 228 -0.72 33.59 -3.49
N LEU A 229 -1.68 33.68 -4.41
CA LEU A 229 -1.85 34.87 -5.26
C LEU A 229 -2.55 36.02 -4.52
N ARG A 230 -3.28 35.70 -3.44
CA ARG A 230 -4.00 36.68 -2.60
C ARG A 230 -3.16 37.20 -1.44
N SER A 231 -1.99 36.60 -1.17
CA SER A 231 -1.05 36.95 -0.09
C SER A 231 0.09 37.84 -0.58
#